data_AF-A0A2H1W2W6-F1
#
_entry.id   AF-A0A2H1W2W6-F1
#
_cell.length_a   1.000
_cell.length_b   1.000
_cell.length_c   1.000
_cell.angle_alpha   90.00
_cell.angle_beta   90.00
_cell.angle_gamma   90.00
#
_symmetry.space_group_name_H-M   'P 1'
#
loop_
_entity.id
_entity.type
_entity.pdbx_description
1 polymer ?
#
loop_
_entity_poly.entity_id
_entity_poly.type
_entity_poly.pdbx_seq_one_letter_code
_entity_poly.pdbx_strand_id
1 'polypeptide(L)'
;MLAWQTFNALFVIRAVSKYLVEMVPEYELCRHLDFQAERRVGNGPVDSREDNTPSQETSPSPLASPVTPEAPEAPVSPKLAGTESRVEMLIDALIGLIIDVPVTDNTYYLHLECINTMLVLMSVYMFAGVHGQTRLVDTSLIYRTLFQGRYGMHAPLLVKTLLNNLSSMLAAPPSMFGAHAGGGSLLINLASGLWNMITFNSTARQTIYTHPPLDRQELQERVKKEHPVANQSCLLLLTLANHCMNDDNLYRNALLSCEDTAEMSAPTPQRESNGGSQVTPPRIDMAALHRALCATAGCEHCTLLLYLLLHSCAAYKRHVANVAQLDLLIVPILQVLYNAPDNSNHHIYMSLIVLLILTEDDALIKNVHLIMLKNLTWYTERAISEISLGGLMVLVVLRALHYNMVRVRDKYLHTNCL
;
A
#
# COMPACT_ATOMS: atom_id res chain seq x y z
N MET A 1 -23.68 -12.65 5.31
CA MET A 1 -24.08 -11.77 6.42
C MET A 1 -22.89 -11.26 7.21
N LEU A 2 -21.94 -12.12 7.65
CA LEU A 2 -20.77 -11.70 8.43
C LEU A 2 -19.90 -10.64 7.70
N ALA A 3 -19.53 -10.89 6.43
CA ALA A 3 -18.67 -9.97 5.66
C ALA A 3 -19.23 -8.54 5.54
N TRP A 4 -20.55 -8.40 5.38
CA TRP A 4 -21.22 -7.09 5.32
C TRP A 4 -21.23 -6.38 6.69
N GLN A 5 -21.48 -7.11 7.76
CA GLN A 5 -21.42 -6.56 9.12
C GLN A 5 -20.01 -6.12 9.49
N THR A 6 -19.01 -6.96 9.19
CA THR A 6 -17.59 -6.64 9.39
C THR A 6 -17.19 -5.43 8.56
N PHE A 7 -17.59 -5.37 7.29
CA PHE A 7 -17.35 -4.21 6.43
C PHE A 7 -17.91 -2.92 7.04
N ASN A 8 -19.17 -2.91 7.47
CA ASN A 8 -19.78 -1.71 8.05
C ASN A 8 -19.09 -1.28 9.35
N ALA A 9 -18.71 -2.25 10.20
CA ALA A 9 -17.96 -1.96 11.42
C ALA A 9 -16.61 -1.32 11.10
N LEU A 10 -15.85 -1.90 10.16
CA LEU A 10 -14.57 -1.35 9.71
C LEU A 10 -14.73 0.02 9.07
N PHE A 11 -15.79 0.25 8.29
CA PHE A 11 -16.07 1.55 7.70
C PHE A 11 -16.28 2.63 8.75
N VAL A 12 -17.05 2.34 9.79
CA VAL A 12 -17.25 3.26 10.91
C VAL A 12 -15.93 3.51 11.65
N ILE A 13 -15.17 2.45 11.95
CA ILE A 13 -13.86 2.55 12.59
C ILE A 13 -12.94 3.45 11.76
N ARG A 14 -12.80 3.21 10.46
CA ARG A 14 -11.97 4.03 9.57
C ARG A 14 -12.42 5.48 9.54
N ALA A 15 -13.71 5.74 9.43
CA ALA A 15 -14.23 7.11 9.37
C ALA A 15 -13.92 7.89 10.65
N VAL A 16 -14.11 7.26 11.82
CA VAL A 16 -13.78 7.85 13.12
C VAL A 16 -12.28 8.00 13.29
N SER A 17 -11.49 6.95 13.01
CA SER A 17 -10.03 7.01 13.08
C SER A 17 -9.46 8.08 12.18
N LYS A 18 -9.97 8.27 10.96
CA LYS A 18 -9.52 9.33 10.06
C LYS A 18 -9.69 10.71 10.68
N TYR A 19 -10.87 10.98 11.24
CA TYR A 19 -11.13 12.26 11.91
C TYR A 19 -10.22 12.46 13.12
N LEU A 20 -10.03 11.42 13.93
CA LEU A 20 -9.18 11.49 15.13
C LEU A 20 -7.70 11.71 14.77
N VAL A 21 -7.17 11.04 13.74
CA VAL A 21 -5.79 11.21 13.28
C VAL A 21 -5.48 12.67 12.89
N GLU A 22 -6.47 13.39 12.36
CA GLU A 22 -6.32 14.80 11.96
C GLU A 22 -6.45 15.79 13.14
N MET A 23 -7.12 15.40 14.23
CA MET A 23 -7.54 16.32 15.30
C MET A 23 -6.79 16.12 16.62
N VAL A 24 -6.38 14.89 16.93
CA VAL A 24 -5.82 14.54 18.24
C VAL A 24 -4.50 13.80 18.09
N PRO A 25 -3.59 13.93 19.08
CA PRO A 25 -2.37 13.13 19.11
C PRO A 25 -2.68 11.63 19.21
N GLU A 26 -1.75 10.80 18.73
CA GLU A 26 -1.96 9.35 18.62
C GLU A 26 -2.36 8.67 19.94
N TYR A 27 -1.79 9.07 21.07
CA TYR A 27 -2.14 8.45 22.36
C TYR A 27 -3.64 8.61 22.70
N GLU A 28 -4.26 9.71 22.26
CA GLU A 28 -5.68 9.96 22.46
C GLU A 28 -6.52 9.16 21.47
N LEU A 29 -6.08 9.03 20.21
CA LEU A 29 -6.65 8.08 19.24
C LEU A 29 -6.65 6.65 19.81
N CYS A 30 -5.53 6.17 20.35
CA CYS A 30 -5.43 4.85 20.97
C CYS A 30 -6.40 4.72 22.15
N ARG A 31 -6.52 5.75 22.99
CA ARG A 31 -7.48 5.77 24.11
C ARG A 31 -8.93 5.67 23.64
N HIS A 32 -9.29 6.33 22.55
CA HIS A 32 -10.64 6.24 21.96
C HIS A 32 -10.94 4.84 21.41
N LEU A 33 -9.95 4.18 20.80
CA LEU A 33 -10.08 2.80 20.30
C LEU A 33 -10.10 1.77 21.43
N ASP A 34 -9.38 2.03 22.51
CA ASP A 34 -9.33 1.18 23.71
C ASP A 34 -10.55 1.38 24.65
N PHE A 35 -11.41 2.37 24.38
CA PHE A 35 -12.53 2.71 25.25
C PHE A 35 -13.48 1.52 25.47
N GLN A 36 -13.77 1.24 26.74
CA GLN A 36 -14.83 0.35 27.16
C GLN A 36 -15.99 1.17 27.71
N ALA A 37 -17.14 1.09 27.05
CA ALA A 37 -18.37 1.55 27.68
C ALA A 37 -18.61 0.67 28.91
N GLU A 38 -18.64 1.28 30.10
CA GLU A 38 -19.10 0.61 31.30
C GLU A 38 -20.46 -0.01 31.01
N ARG A 39 -20.54 -1.34 30.98
CA ARG A 39 -21.81 -2.04 30.97
C ARG A 39 -22.52 -1.62 32.26
N ARG A 40 -23.51 -0.73 32.16
CA ARG A 40 -24.47 -0.50 33.23
C ARG A 40 -25.10 -1.84 33.54
N VAL A 41 -24.60 -2.49 34.59
CA VAL A 41 -25.25 -3.65 35.20
C VAL A 41 -26.62 -3.16 35.62
N GLY A 42 -27.65 -3.84 35.11
CA GLY A 42 -29.03 -3.41 35.26
C GLY A 42 -29.44 -3.21 36.72
N ASN A 43 -30.34 -2.24 36.89
CA ASN A 43 -31.08 -1.93 38.11
C ASN A 43 -31.36 -3.17 38.99
N GLY A 44 -30.72 -3.21 40.16
CA GLY A 44 -31.16 -3.97 41.33
C GLY A 44 -31.49 -2.97 42.45
N PRO A 45 -32.51 -3.23 43.29
CA PRO A 45 -33.14 -2.20 44.10
C PRO A 45 -32.22 -1.67 45.20
N VAL A 46 -32.34 -0.37 45.43
CA VAL A 46 -31.81 0.36 46.56
C VAL A 46 -32.29 -0.31 47.84
N ASP A 47 -31.37 -0.90 48.61
CA ASP A 47 -31.61 -1.15 50.02
C ASP A 47 -30.48 -0.53 50.84
N SER A 48 -30.92 0.44 51.62
CA SER A 48 -30.22 1.24 52.59
C SER A 48 -29.65 0.34 53.69
N ARG A 49 -28.42 0.62 54.13
CA ARG A 49 -28.04 0.54 55.55
C ARG A 49 -26.75 1.31 55.79
N GLU A 50 -26.94 2.43 56.47
CA GLU A 50 -25.94 3.22 57.17
C GLU A 50 -25.29 2.35 58.25
N ASP A 51 -23.98 2.50 58.45
CA ASP A 51 -23.39 2.43 59.78
C ASP A 51 -22.18 3.36 59.86
N ASN A 52 -22.37 4.41 60.66
CA ASN A 52 -21.36 5.37 61.13
C ASN A 52 -20.59 4.76 62.31
N THR A 53 -19.28 5.03 62.42
CA THR A 53 -18.66 5.84 63.50
C THR A 53 -17.11 5.85 63.43
N PRO A 54 -16.42 6.85 64.02
CA PRO A 54 -15.24 7.50 63.42
C PRO A 54 -13.97 7.52 64.31
N SER A 55 -12.95 8.24 63.84
CA SER A 55 -11.88 9.00 64.56
C SER A 55 -10.45 8.48 64.34
N GLN A 56 -9.55 9.29 63.74
CA GLN A 56 -8.70 10.25 64.50
C GLN A 56 -7.73 11.02 63.59
N GLU A 57 -7.60 12.31 63.88
CA GLU A 57 -6.75 13.33 63.26
C GLU A 57 -5.26 13.20 63.67
N THR A 58 -4.33 13.68 62.83
CA THR A 58 -3.17 14.50 63.25
C THR A 58 -2.36 15.03 62.05
N SER A 59 -2.23 16.36 61.97
CA SER A 59 -1.31 17.17 61.12
C SER A 59 -0.17 17.71 62.03
N PRO A 60 0.87 18.51 61.60
CA PRO A 60 1.20 19.09 60.28
C PRO A 60 2.70 19.01 59.85
N SER A 61 3.03 19.53 58.65
CA SER A 61 4.36 19.72 58.03
C SER A 61 5.26 20.76 58.76
N PRO A 62 6.56 21.01 58.40
CA PRO A 62 6.89 21.81 57.19
C PRO A 62 8.30 21.61 56.53
N LEU A 63 8.48 22.28 55.37
CA LEU A 63 9.66 23.00 54.83
C LEU A 63 10.21 22.59 53.43
N ALA A 64 9.91 23.49 52.46
CA ALA A 64 10.76 24.10 51.43
C ALA A 64 11.71 23.27 50.52
N SER A 65 11.45 23.41 49.22
CA SER A 65 12.20 23.02 48.00
C SER A 65 13.59 23.69 47.83
N PRO A 66 14.40 23.25 46.85
CA PRO A 66 14.39 23.99 45.58
C PRO A 66 14.33 23.12 44.30
N VAL A 67 13.72 23.74 43.30
CA VAL A 67 13.40 23.29 41.95
C VAL A 67 14.64 23.30 41.05
N THR A 68 14.80 22.27 40.21
CA THR A 68 15.72 22.24 39.05
C THR A 68 14.87 22.16 37.79
N PRO A 69 15.16 22.89 36.69
CA PRO A 69 14.28 22.93 35.53
C PRO A 69 14.47 21.66 34.68
N GLU A 70 13.50 20.74 34.72
CA GLU A 70 13.40 19.67 33.74
C GLU A 70 12.89 20.21 32.40
N ALA A 71 13.58 19.81 31.33
CA ALA A 71 13.22 20.05 29.94
C ALA A 71 11.85 19.41 29.61
N PRO A 72 11.11 19.92 28.62
CA PRO A 72 9.79 19.36 28.29
C PRO A 72 9.95 17.92 27.78
N GLU A 73 9.48 16.95 28.57
CA GLU A 73 9.35 15.56 28.16
C GLU A 73 8.36 15.45 27.00
N ALA A 74 8.78 14.77 25.93
CA ALA A 74 7.93 14.45 24.81
C ALA A 74 6.79 13.51 25.26
N PRO A 75 5.55 13.67 24.75
CA PRO A 75 4.43 12.81 25.13
C PRO A 75 4.65 11.40 24.57
N VAL A 76 5.13 10.49 25.40
CA VAL A 76 5.25 9.06 25.08
C VAL A 76 3.92 8.38 25.39
N SER A 77 3.39 7.62 24.44
CA SER A 77 2.18 6.81 24.62
C SER A 77 2.38 5.83 25.80
N PRO A 78 1.43 5.73 26.76
CA PRO A 78 1.62 4.91 27.94
C PRO A 78 1.74 3.43 27.57
N LYS A 79 2.77 2.74 28.10
CA LYS A 79 2.80 1.26 28.13
C LYS A 79 1.69 0.80 29.07
N LEU A 80 0.52 0.47 28.53
CA LEU A 80 -0.57 -0.12 29.31
C LEU A 80 -0.13 -1.51 29.82
N ALA A 81 -0.12 -1.66 31.14
CA ALA A 81 0.14 -2.94 31.80
C ALA A 81 -1.07 -3.87 31.68
N GLY A 82 -0.85 -5.09 31.17
CA GLY A 82 -1.65 -6.27 31.49
C GLY A 82 -2.94 -6.55 30.70
N THR A 83 -3.38 -5.66 29.81
CA THR A 83 -4.51 -5.93 28.88
C THR A 83 -4.02 -5.70 27.46
N GLU A 84 -4.21 -6.65 26.54
CA GLU A 84 -3.86 -6.47 25.12
C GLU A 84 -4.54 -5.21 24.58
N SER A 85 -3.79 -4.32 23.92
CA SER A 85 -4.37 -3.10 23.34
C SER A 85 -5.33 -3.49 22.22
N ARG A 86 -6.52 -2.88 22.18
CA ARG A 86 -7.49 -3.09 21.10
C ARG A 86 -6.98 -2.56 19.77
N VAL A 87 -6.07 -1.58 19.80
CA VAL A 87 -5.36 -1.10 18.61
C VAL A 87 -4.48 -2.22 18.04
N GLU A 88 -3.73 -2.91 18.88
CA GLU A 88 -2.91 -4.06 18.47
C GLU A 88 -3.80 -5.20 17.93
N MET A 89 -4.88 -5.54 18.63
CA MET A 89 -5.84 -6.54 18.17
C MET A 89 -6.53 -6.16 16.84
N LEU A 90 -6.82 -4.87 16.63
CA LEU A 90 -7.36 -4.37 15.37
C LEU A 90 -6.34 -4.53 14.24
N ILE A 91 -5.08 -4.16 14.47
CA ILE A 91 -3.99 -4.31 13.49
C ILE A 91 -3.79 -5.80 13.15
N ASP A 92 -3.76 -6.67 14.15
CA ASP A 92 -3.70 -8.13 13.97
C ASP A 92 -4.85 -8.66 13.13
N ALA A 93 -6.08 -8.26 13.45
CA ALA A 93 -7.25 -8.67 12.70
C ALA A 93 -7.25 -8.15 11.25
N LEU A 94 -6.78 -6.92 11.02
CA LEU A 94 -6.65 -6.35 9.68
C LEU A 94 -5.61 -7.09 8.84
N ILE A 95 -4.42 -7.36 9.41
CA ILE A 95 -3.35 -8.10 8.72
C ILE A 95 -3.78 -9.54 8.45
N GLY A 96 -4.37 -10.22 9.44
CA GLY A 96 -4.90 -11.57 9.29
C GLY A 96 -5.98 -11.63 8.22
N LEU A 97 -6.91 -10.66 8.16
CA LEU A 97 -7.92 -10.63 7.11
C LEU A 97 -7.31 -10.45 5.71
N ILE A 98 -6.34 -9.54 5.57
CA ILE A 98 -5.67 -9.30 4.28
C ILE A 98 -4.94 -10.56 3.80
N ILE A 99 -4.26 -11.29 4.69
CA ILE A 99 -3.44 -12.45 4.34
C ILE A 99 -4.28 -13.73 4.18
N ASP A 100 -5.16 -14.03 5.13
CA ASP A 100 -5.79 -15.34 5.27
C ASP A 100 -7.10 -15.47 4.48
N VAL A 101 -7.77 -14.34 4.18
CA VAL A 101 -9.04 -14.35 3.44
C VAL A 101 -8.76 -14.17 1.94
N PRO A 102 -9.18 -15.09 1.06
CA PRO A 102 -8.98 -14.90 -0.38
C PRO A 102 -9.79 -13.72 -0.91
N VAL A 103 -9.24 -13.01 -1.89
CA VAL A 103 -9.96 -11.94 -2.61
C VAL A 103 -10.92 -12.59 -3.61
N THR A 104 -12.21 -12.47 -3.33
CA THR A 104 -13.33 -12.96 -4.15
C THR A 104 -14.35 -11.83 -4.29
N ASP A 105 -15.35 -11.99 -5.16
CA ASP A 105 -16.37 -10.95 -5.34
C ASP A 105 -17.10 -10.56 -4.05
N ASN A 106 -17.31 -11.53 -3.15
CA ASN A 106 -18.01 -11.30 -1.88
C ASN A 106 -17.12 -10.66 -0.81
N THR A 107 -15.79 -10.82 -0.92
CA THR A 107 -14.80 -10.31 0.04
C THR A 107 -14.05 -9.08 -0.49
N TYR A 108 -14.25 -8.70 -1.75
CA TYR A 108 -13.52 -7.63 -2.42
C TYR A 108 -13.59 -6.29 -1.67
N TYR A 109 -14.79 -5.85 -1.33
CA TYR A 109 -14.99 -4.58 -0.61
C TYR A 109 -14.55 -4.65 0.84
N LEU A 110 -14.57 -5.84 1.46
CA LEU A 110 -14.02 -6.06 2.79
C LEU A 110 -12.49 -5.86 2.78
N HIS A 111 -11.80 -6.46 1.81
CA HIS A 111 -10.36 -6.26 1.59
C HIS A 111 -10.02 -4.79 1.34
N LEU A 112 -10.80 -4.12 0.49
CA LEU A 112 -10.63 -2.70 0.23
C LEU A 112 -10.74 -1.86 1.52
N GLU A 113 -11.73 -2.16 2.36
CA GLU A 113 -11.92 -1.45 3.62
C GLU A 113 -10.79 -1.73 4.62
N CYS A 114 -10.29 -2.97 4.68
CA CYS A 114 -9.16 -3.32 5.52
C CYS A 114 -7.89 -2.56 5.14
N ILE A 115 -7.56 -2.52 3.85
CA ILE A 115 -6.40 -1.80 3.34
C ILE A 115 -6.54 -0.30 3.59
N ASN A 116 -7.72 0.28 3.34
CA ASN A 116 -7.99 1.69 3.61
C ASN A 116 -7.90 2.02 5.11
N THR A 117 -8.37 1.13 5.97
CA THR A 117 -8.28 1.31 7.43
C THR A 117 -6.82 1.28 7.87
N MET A 118 -6.02 0.36 7.34
CA MET A 118 -4.58 0.30 7.61
C MET A 118 -3.87 1.57 7.15
N LEU A 119 -4.16 2.06 5.94
CA LEU A 119 -3.61 3.32 5.42
C LEU A 119 -3.96 4.52 6.32
N VAL A 120 -5.21 4.60 6.81
CA VAL A 120 -5.63 5.65 7.74
C VAL A 120 -4.87 5.55 9.06
N LEU A 121 -4.71 4.36 9.64
CA LEU A 121 -3.93 4.17 10.87
C LEU A 121 -2.47 4.56 10.67
N MET A 122 -1.87 4.21 9.53
CA MET A 122 -0.51 4.61 9.21
C MET A 122 -0.39 6.13 9.00
N SER A 123 -1.43 6.82 8.50
CA SER A 123 -1.37 8.25 8.20
C SER A 123 -1.10 9.17 9.41
N VAL A 124 -1.08 8.64 10.64
CA VAL A 124 -0.57 9.31 11.84
C VAL A 124 0.79 9.98 11.61
N TYR A 125 1.66 9.39 10.77
CA TYR A 125 2.96 9.99 10.46
C TYR A 125 2.87 11.40 9.88
N MET A 126 1.81 11.71 9.12
CA MET A 126 1.64 13.01 8.47
C MET A 126 1.43 14.13 9.49
N PHE A 127 0.84 13.80 10.64
CA PHE A 127 0.52 14.73 11.71
C PHE A 127 1.49 14.63 12.90
N ALA A 128 2.44 13.69 12.84
CA ALA A 128 3.45 13.47 13.87
C ALA A 128 4.23 14.75 14.22
N GLY A 129 4.62 15.53 13.21
CA GLY A 129 5.30 16.81 13.40
C GLY A 129 4.43 17.88 14.07
N VAL A 130 3.12 17.88 13.81
CA VAL A 130 2.14 18.79 14.44
C VAL A 130 1.96 18.44 15.93
N HIS A 131 2.06 17.15 16.27
CA HIS A 131 1.89 16.64 17.62
C HIS A 131 3.21 16.38 18.37
N GLY A 132 4.35 16.85 17.85
CA GLY A 132 5.66 16.77 18.51
C GLY A 132 6.30 15.37 18.56
N GLN A 133 5.83 14.42 17.73
CA GLN A 133 6.41 13.09 17.61
C GLN A 133 7.55 13.10 16.57
N THR A 134 8.78 12.86 17.03
CA THR A 134 9.99 12.90 16.17
C THR A 134 10.48 11.52 15.74
N ARG A 135 10.20 10.46 16.51
CA ARG A 135 10.63 9.06 16.19
C ARG A 135 9.46 8.09 16.27
N LEU A 136 8.75 7.94 15.16
CA LEU A 136 7.51 7.14 15.08
C LEU A 136 7.67 5.70 15.53
N VAL A 137 8.74 4.99 15.16
CA VAL A 137 8.92 3.58 15.54
C VAL A 137 9.02 3.38 17.06
N ASP A 138 9.54 4.39 17.77
CA ASP A 138 9.75 4.34 19.22
C ASP A 138 8.56 4.90 20.00
N THR A 139 7.90 5.92 19.46
CA THR A 139 6.84 6.68 20.15
C THR A 139 5.42 6.24 19.79
N SER A 140 5.22 5.74 18.56
CA SER A 140 3.91 5.35 18.06
C SER A 140 3.63 3.88 18.37
N LEU A 141 2.48 3.62 18.99
CA LEU A 141 2.01 2.26 19.22
C LEU A 141 1.75 1.57 17.89
N ILE A 142 1.12 2.25 16.93
CA ILE A 142 0.77 1.70 15.62
C ILE A 142 2.03 1.28 14.85
N TYR A 143 3.04 2.16 14.76
CA TYR A 143 4.29 1.84 14.07
C TYR A 143 5.12 0.81 14.82
N ARG A 144 5.17 0.88 16.15
CA ARG A 144 5.87 -0.14 16.95
C ARG A 144 5.27 -1.51 16.71
N THR A 145 3.94 -1.61 16.68
CA THR A 145 3.23 -2.85 16.37
C THR A 145 3.58 -3.30 14.96
N LEU A 146 3.39 -2.47 13.93
CA LEU A 146 3.64 -2.87 12.53
C LEU A 146 5.10 -3.27 12.22
N PHE A 147 6.09 -2.64 12.87
CA PHE A 147 7.50 -2.77 12.51
C PHE A 147 8.37 -3.55 13.53
N GLN A 148 7.86 -3.93 14.71
CA GLN A 148 8.64 -4.65 15.73
C GLN A 148 8.09 -6.04 16.12
N GLY A 149 9.00 -6.93 16.54
CA GLY A 149 8.76 -8.08 17.43
C GLY A 149 7.97 -9.27 16.87
N ARG A 150 6.68 -9.09 16.54
CA ARG A 150 5.74 -10.19 16.24
C ARG A 150 5.37 -10.34 14.77
N TYR A 151 5.48 -9.26 13.99
CA TYR A 151 5.09 -9.25 12.57
C TYR A 151 6.20 -9.66 11.61
N GLY A 152 7.37 -10.08 12.11
CA GLY A 152 8.44 -10.62 11.24
C GLY A 152 7.97 -11.79 10.38
N MET A 153 7.02 -12.60 10.86
CA MET A 153 6.41 -13.70 10.09
C MET A 153 5.29 -13.25 9.15
N HIS A 154 4.55 -12.20 9.52
CA HIS A 154 3.44 -11.68 8.72
C HIS A 154 3.90 -10.71 7.62
N ALA A 155 5.03 -10.01 7.79
CA ALA A 155 5.53 -9.03 6.84
C ALA A 155 5.77 -9.61 5.42
N PRO A 156 6.44 -10.76 5.23
CA PRO A 156 6.62 -11.35 3.89
C PRO A 156 5.30 -11.81 3.30
N LEU A 157 4.42 -12.37 4.12
CA LEU A 157 3.09 -12.82 3.69
C LEU A 157 2.22 -11.64 3.26
N LEU A 158 2.28 -10.53 3.99
CA LEU A 158 1.58 -9.29 3.64
C LEU A 158 2.13 -8.73 2.33
N VAL A 159 3.45 -8.60 2.18
CA VAL A 159 4.08 -8.13 0.94
C VAL A 159 3.68 -9.01 -0.25
N LYS A 160 3.76 -10.35 -0.10
CA LYS A 160 3.33 -11.31 -1.11
C LYS A 160 1.87 -11.09 -1.49
N THR A 161 0.99 -10.92 -0.51
CA THR A 161 -0.46 -10.77 -0.75
C THR A 161 -0.78 -9.44 -1.44
N LEU A 162 -0.18 -8.34 -1.01
CA LEU A 162 -0.35 -7.04 -1.64
C LEU A 162 0.19 -7.01 -3.08
N LEU A 163 1.32 -7.66 -3.34
CA LEU A 163 1.86 -7.82 -4.69
C LEU A 163 0.99 -8.73 -5.55
N ASN A 164 0.44 -9.82 -5.01
CA ASN A 164 -0.51 -10.66 -5.73
C ASN A 164 -1.82 -9.93 -6.05
N ASN A 165 -2.30 -9.07 -5.17
CA ASN A 165 -3.45 -8.20 -5.44
C ASN A 165 -3.16 -7.23 -6.59
N LEU A 166 -1.94 -6.69 -6.65
CA LEU A 166 -1.50 -5.86 -7.77
C LEU A 166 -1.37 -6.68 -9.07
N SER A 167 -0.73 -7.85 -9.03
CA SER A 167 -0.51 -8.72 -10.18
C SER A 167 -1.83 -9.21 -10.80
N SER A 168 -2.78 -9.60 -9.94
CA SER A 168 -4.07 -10.15 -10.37
C SER A 168 -5.00 -9.12 -11.00
N MET A 169 -4.88 -7.83 -10.64
CA MET A 169 -5.74 -6.74 -11.13
C MET A 169 -7.23 -7.13 -11.14
N LEU A 170 -7.73 -7.69 -10.03
CA LEU A 170 -9.14 -8.09 -9.95
C LEU A 170 -10.06 -6.87 -10.10
N ALA A 171 -10.96 -6.94 -11.08
CA ALA A 171 -11.96 -5.91 -11.32
C ALA A 171 -13.02 -5.89 -10.22
N ALA A 172 -13.39 -4.69 -9.78
CA ALA A 172 -14.40 -4.45 -8.77
C ALA A 172 -15.73 -5.12 -9.17
N PRO A 173 -16.35 -5.88 -8.27
CA PRO A 173 -17.67 -6.45 -8.52
C PRO A 173 -18.71 -5.35 -8.76
N PRO A 174 -19.68 -5.53 -9.67
CA PRO A 174 -20.69 -4.52 -9.97
C PRO A 174 -21.66 -4.24 -8.81
N SER A 175 -21.72 -5.13 -7.82
CA SER A 175 -22.54 -4.96 -6.63
C SER A 175 -21.71 -5.28 -5.38
N MET A 176 -21.86 -4.45 -4.35
CA MET A 176 -20.96 -4.43 -3.19
C MET A 176 -20.93 -5.73 -2.39
N PHE A 177 -22.03 -6.50 -2.43
CA PHE A 177 -22.17 -7.79 -1.75
C PHE A 177 -23.26 -8.65 -2.44
N GLY A 178 -23.30 -8.65 -3.78
CA GLY A 178 -24.30 -9.42 -4.55
C GLY A 178 -25.73 -8.86 -4.56
N ALA A 179 -25.95 -7.67 -3.99
CA ALA A 179 -27.27 -7.02 -3.99
C ALA A 179 -27.55 -6.42 -5.38
N HIS A 180 -28.36 -7.10 -6.18
CA HIS A 180 -29.08 -6.44 -7.27
C HIS A 180 -29.97 -5.33 -6.68
N ALA A 181 -30.03 -4.20 -7.37
CA ALA A 181 -30.85 -3.03 -7.04
C ALA A 181 -32.38 -3.26 -7.15
N GLY A 182 -32.86 -4.47 -6.89
CA GLY A 182 -34.28 -4.80 -6.79
C GLY A 182 -34.58 -5.25 -5.38
N GLY A 183 -35.46 -4.52 -4.68
CA GLY A 183 -35.91 -4.80 -3.31
C GLY A 183 -36.64 -6.14 -3.17
N GLY A 184 -35.90 -7.24 -3.25
CA GLY A 184 -36.36 -8.62 -3.11
C GLY A 184 -35.58 -9.33 -2.01
N SER A 185 -36.31 -10.10 -1.21
CA SER A 185 -35.91 -10.78 0.03
C SER A 185 -34.49 -11.38 0.06
N LEU A 186 -33.81 -11.16 1.20
CA LEU A 186 -32.43 -11.56 1.56
C LEU A 186 -32.06 -13.03 1.27
N LEU A 187 -33.04 -13.93 1.22
CA LEU A 187 -32.83 -15.36 0.97
C LEU A 187 -32.61 -15.69 -0.52
N ILE A 188 -33.19 -14.90 -1.43
CA ILE A 188 -33.05 -15.10 -2.88
C ILE A 188 -31.65 -14.64 -3.35
N ASN A 189 -31.08 -13.63 -2.69
CA ASN A 189 -29.73 -13.12 -2.97
C ASN A 189 -28.60 -14.05 -2.48
N LEU A 190 -28.85 -14.88 -1.45
CA LEU A 190 -27.86 -15.86 -0.98
C LEU A 190 -27.73 -17.02 -1.99
N ALA A 191 -28.85 -17.42 -2.59
CA ALA A 191 -28.88 -18.49 -3.59
C ALA A 191 -28.29 -18.04 -4.93
N SER A 192 -28.45 -16.77 -5.33
CA SER A 192 -27.85 -16.25 -6.58
C SER A 192 -26.32 -16.14 -6.51
N GLY A 193 -25.75 -15.79 -5.35
CA GLY A 193 -24.30 -15.79 -5.14
C GLY A 193 -23.66 -17.19 -5.22
N LEU A 194 -24.36 -18.22 -4.73
CA LEU A 194 -23.93 -19.61 -4.84
C LEU A 194 -24.16 -20.17 -6.26
N TRP A 195 -25.25 -19.78 -6.92
CA TRP A 195 -25.50 -20.17 -8.31
C TRP A 195 -24.51 -19.55 -9.29
N ASN A 196 -24.17 -18.26 -9.16
CA ASN A 196 -23.11 -17.62 -9.97
C ASN A 196 -21.73 -18.25 -9.74
N MET A 197 -21.50 -18.89 -8.59
CA MET A 197 -20.28 -19.65 -8.31
C MET A 197 -20.27 -21.03 -9.02
N ILE A 198 -21.45 -21.57 -9.36
CA ILE A 198 -21.64 -22.89 -9.99
C ILE A 198 -21.86 -22.78 -11.50
N THR A 199 -22.56 -21.75 -11.98
CA THR A 199 -22.55 -21.36 -13.39
C THR A 199 -21.28 -20.56 -13.62
N PHE A 200 -20.26 -21.19 -14.20
CA PHE A 200 -19.03 -20.62 -14.76
C PHE A 200 -19.27 -19.53 -15.84
N ASN A 201 -20.39 -18.80 -15.79
CA ASN A 201 -20.70 -17.68 -16.65
C ASN A 201 -20.18 -16.38 -16.00
N SER A 202 -18.87 -16.35 -15.75
CA SER A 202 -18.16 -15.09 -15.63
C SER A 202 -18.17 -14.46 -17.01
N THR A 203 -19.17 -13.62 -17.31
CA THR A 203 -19.03 -12.63 -18.39
C THR A 203 -17.68 -11.97 -18.15
N ALA A 204 -16.70 -12.26 -19.01
CA ALA A 204 -15.32 -11.84 -18.85
C ALA A 204 -15.29 -10.35 -18.53
N ARG A 205 -15.04 -10.01 -17.26
CA ARG A 205 -15.03 -8.61 -16.84
C ARG A 205 -13.94 -7.93 -17.63
N GLN A 206 -14.30 -6.81 -18.25
CA GLN A 206 -13.32 -5.98 -18.91
C GLN A 206 -12.33 -5.52 -17.83
N THR A 207 -11.07 -5.87 -18.00
CA THR A 207 -9.97 -5.43 -17.14
C THR A 207 -9.10 -4.48 -17.94
N ILE A 208 -8.16 -3.79 -17.28
CA ILE A 208 -7.13 -3.01 -17.98
C ILE A 208 -6.36 -3.88 -19.00
N TYR A 209 -6.28 -5.19 -18.80
CA TYR A 209 -5.63 -6.11 -19.74
C TYR A 209 -6.45 -6.39 -21.02
N THR A 210 -7.78 -6.35 -20.95
CA THR A 210 -8.63 -6.65 -22.12
C THR A 210 -8.91 -5.41 -22.97
N HIS A 211 -8.92 -4.22 -22.34
CA HIS A 211 -9.06 -2.95 -23.02
C HIS A 211 -8.06 -1.94 -22.45
N PRO A 212 -6.80 -1.91 -22.96
CA PRO A 212 -5.80 -0.97 -22.48
C PRO A 212 -6.25 0.46 -22.81
N PRO A 213 -6.33 1.36 -21.82
CA PRO A 213 -6.70 2.75 -22.05
C PRO A 213 -5.66 3.44 -22.93
N LEU A 214 -6.13 4.23 -23.88
CA LEU A 214 -5.28 4.98 -24.80
C LEU A 214 -4.75 6.27 -24.15
N ASP A 215 -5.53 6.84 -23.23
CA ASP A 215 -5.16 8.03 -22.48
C ASP A 215 -4.79 7.71 -21.02
N ARG A 216 -3.87 8.48 -20.46
CA ARG A 216 -3.33 8.28 -19.11
C ARG A 216 -4.29 8.73 -18.02
N GLN A 217 -5.00 9.83 -18.23
CA GLN A 217 -5.96 10.29 -17.23
C GLN A 217 -7.06 9.24 -17.06
N GLU A 218 -7.51 8.67 -18.19
CA GLU A 218 -8.39 7.51 -18.21
C GLU A 218 -7.78 6.30 -17.49
N LEU A 219 -6.50 5.97 -17.73
CA LEU A 219 -5.81 4.89 -17.01
C LEU A 219 -5.87 5.09 -15.48
N GLN A 220 -5.53 6.27 -15.00
CA GLN A 220 -5.52 6.57 -13.56
C GLN A 220 -6.93 6.48 -12.97
N GLU A 221 -7.95 6.98 -13.66
CA GLU A 221 -9.34 6.88 -13.22
C GLU A 221 -9.85 5.44 -13.22
N ARG A 222 -9.54 4.67 -14.27
CA ARG A 222 -9.93 3.26 -14.39
C ARG A 222 -9.24 2.40 -13.35
N VAL A 223 -7.95 2.59 -13.09
CA VAL A 223 -7.25 1.89 -11.98
C VAL A 223 -7.93 2.18 -10.64
N LYS A 224 -8.30 3.44 -10.38
CA LYS A 224 -8.99 3.83 -9.14
C LYS A 224 -10.41 3.25 -9.02
N LYS A 225 -11.17 3.23 -10.12
CA LYS A 225 -12.60 2.85 -10.13
C LYS A 225 -12.83 1.36 -10.36
N GLU A 226 -12.15 0.79 -11.35
CA GLU A 226 -12.27 -0.60 -11.77
C GLU A 226 -11.39 -1.53 -10.94
N HIS A 227 -10.23 -1.07 -10.44
CA HIS A 227 -9.27 -1.90 -9.71
C HIS A 227 -8.82 -1.33 -8.35
N PRO A 228 -9.73 -0.84 -7.48
CA PRO A 228 -9.37 -0.16 -6.24
C PRO A 228 -8.54 -1.00 -5.27
N VAL A 229 -8.78 -2.31 -5.16
CA VAL A 229 -7.98 -3.18 -4.25
C VAL A 229 -6.53 -3.24 -4.68
N ALA A 230 -6.26 -3.37 -5.98
CA ALA A 230 -4.91 -3.41 -6.53
C ALA A 230 -4.19 -2.06 -6.31
N ASN A 231 -4.90 -0.96 -6.61
CA ASN A 231 -4.38 0.39 -6.40
C ASN A 231 -4.05 0.69 -4.93
N GLN A 232 -4.96 0.39 -4.01
CA GLN A 232 -4.75 0.61 -2.58
C GLN A 232 -3.69 -0.34 -2.00
N SER A 233 -3.58 -1.57 -2.51
CA SER A 233 -2.53 -2.50 -2.13
C SER A 233 -1.14 -1.97 -2.48
N CYS A 234 -0.99 -1.37 -3.67
CA CYS A 234 0.26 -0.73 -4.09
C CYS A 234 0.62 0.45 -3.18
N LEU A 235 -0.36 1.31 -2.85
CA LEU A 235 -0.17 2.43 -1.93
C LEU A 235 0.27 1.95 -0.54
N LEU A 236 -0.44 0.99 0.04
CA LEU A 236 -0.10 0.43 1.35
C LEU A 236 1.29 -0.21 1.35
N LEU A 237 1.63 -0.96 0.30
CA LEU A 237 2.96 -1.56 0.16
C LEU A 237 4.07 -0.49 0.12
N LEU A 238 3.86 0.58 -0.66
CA LEU A 238 4.82 1.68 -0.73
C LEU A 238 4.94 2.43 0.59
N THR A 239 3.84 2.64 1.30
CA THR A 239 3.86 3.25 2.64
C THR A 239 4.65 2.36 3.60
N LEU A 240 4.37 1.06 3.65
CA LEU A 240 5.08 0.11 4.51
C LEU A 240 6.57 0.00 4.17
N ALA A 241 6.94 -0.05 2.89
CA ALA A 241 8.32 -0.27 2.46
C ALA A 241 9.20 1.00 2.50
N ASN A 242 8.62 2.20 2.41
CA ASN A 242 9.39 3.45 2.39
C ASN A 242 9.41 4.18 3.74
N HIS A 243 8.55 3.84 4.69
CA HIS A 243 8.66 4.40 6.04
C HIS A 243 9.86 3.79 6.79
N CYS A 244 10.40 4.55 7.76
CA CYS A 244 11.47 4.08 8.65
C CYS A 244 12.78 3.70 7.93
N MET A 245 13.19 4.44 6.90
CA MET A 245 14.38 4.13 6.07
C MET A 245 15.71 4.03 6.84
N ASN A 246 15.78 4.57 8.06
CA ASN A 246 16.98 4.53 8.90
C ASN A 246 17.09 3.26 9.77
N ASP A 247 15.99 2.51 9.89
CA ASP A 247 15.91 1.26 10.65
C ASP A 247 15.71 0.06 9.69
N ASP A 248 16.00 -1.17 10.13
CA ASP A 248 15.80 -2.39 9.32
C ASP A 248 14.31 -2.65 9.04
N ASN A 249 13.80 -2.05 7.97
CA ASN A 249 12.40 -2.19 7.56
C ASN A 249 12.12 -3.61 7.03
N LEU A 250 11.37 -4.38 7.82
CA LEU A 250 10.97 -5.76 7.53
C LEU A 250 10.24 -5.91 6.18
N TYR A 251 9.32 -4.99 5.86
CA TYR A 251 8.54 -5.02 4.62
C TYR A 251 9.39 -4.68 3.41
N ARG A 252 10.31 -3.72 3.55
CA ARG A 252 11.28 -3.37 2.49
C ARG A 252 12.19 -4.56 2.22
N ASN A 253 12.74 -5.17 3.26
CA ASN A 253 13.61 -6.34 3.13
C ASN A 253 12.87 -7.49 2.44
N ALA A 254 11.62 -7.77 2.83
CA ALA A 254 10.79 -8.77 2.17
C ALA A 254 10.47 -8.43 0.71
N LEU A 255 10.19 -7.16 0.39
CA LEU A 255 9.95 -6.71 -1.00
C LEU A 255 11.19 -6.91 -1.88
N LEU A 256 12.38 -6.64 -1.36
CA LEU A 256 13.62 -6.76 -2.12
C LEU A 256 14.13 -8.20 -2.24
N SER A 257 13.76 -9.08 -1.29
CA SER A 257 14.11 -10.50 -1.28
C SER A 257 13.09 -11.40 -1.98
N CYS A 258 12.14 -10.84 -2.74
CA CYS A 258 11.16 -11.64 -3.48
C CYS A 258 11.85 -12.66 -4.42
N GLU A 259 11.31 -13.87 -4.46
CA GLU A 259 11.74 -14.95 -5.35
C GLU A 259 10.69 -15.23 -6.43
N ASP A 260 11.13 -15.66 -7.61
CA ASP A 260 10.22 -16.09 -8.66
C ASP A 260 9.61 -17.46 -8.32
N THR A 261 8.31 -17.60 -8.49
CA THR A 261 7.60 -18.88 -8.31
C THR A 261 8.06 -19.93 -9.32
N ALA A 262 8.56 -19.51 -10.48
CA ALA A 262 9.07 -20.42 -11.51
C ALA A 262 10.47 -20.98 -11.21
N GLU A 263 11.28 -20.28 -10.41
CA GLU A 263 12.62 -20.72 -9.98
C GLU A 263 12.47 -21.76 -8.85
N MET A 264 12.13 -23.00 -9.21
CA MET A 264 11.99 -24.13 -8.28
C MET A 264 13.35 -24.50 -7.65
N SER A 265 13.73 -23.84 -6.57
CA SER A 265 14.71 -24.39 -5.63
C SER A 265 14.00 -25.45 -4.77
N ALA A 266 14.47 -26.69 -4.84
CA ALA A 266 13.95 -27.83 -4.09
C ALA A 266 13.76 -27.51 -2.59
N PRO A 267 12.70 -28.01 -1.93
CA PRO A 267 12.51 -27.83 -0.50
C PRO A 267 13.43 -28.80 0.24
N THR A 268 14.73 -28.51 0.30
CA THR A 268 15.59 -29.06 1.35
C THR A 268 15.62 -28.05 2.48
N PRO A 269 14.97 -28.31 3.64
CA PRO A 269 15.18 -27.49 4.82
C PRO A 269 16.60 -27.76 5.31
N GLN A 270 17.59 -27.00 4.83
CA GLN A 270 18.87 -26.93 5.52
C GLN A 270 18.63 -26.17 6.82
N ARG A 271 18.55 -26.97 7.88
CA ARG A 271 18.57 -26.52 9.27
C ARG A 271 19.96 -25.95 9.55
N GLU A 272 20.21 -24.72 9.09
CA GLU A 272 21.35 -23.96 9.57
C GLU A 272 21.06 -23.58 11.02
N SER A 273 21.73 -24.31 11.92
CA SER A 273 21.85 -24.02 13.33
C SER A 273 22.52 -22.66 13.51
N ASN A 274 21.73 -21.59 13.56
CA ASN A 274 22.04 -20.35 14.26
C ASN A 274 20.72 -19.62 14.55
N GLY A 275 20.49 -19.24 15.80
CA GLY A 275 19.20 -18.78 16.35
C GLY A 275 18.69 -17.42 15.86
N GLY A 276 18.63 -17.21 14.54
CA GLY A 276 17.91 -16.13 13.90
C GLY A 276 16.63 -16.67 13.24
N SER A 277 15.52 -15.96 13.39
CA SER A 277 14.25 -16.28 12.76
C SER A 277 14.42 -16.29 11.23
N GLN A 278 14.57 -17.46 10.60
CA GLN A 278 14.72 -17.60 9.15
C GLN A 278 13.38 -17.27 8.48
N VAL A 279 13.22 -16.01 8.06
CA VAL A 279 12.04 -15.52 7.37
C VAL A 279 12.09 -16.02 5.93
N THR A 280 11.13 -16.87 5.54
CA THR A 280 11.07 -17.41 4.17
C THR A 280 10.73 -16.27 3.19
N PRO A 281 11.52 -16.08 2.11
CA PRO A 281 11.28 -15.01 1.15
C PRO A 281 9.92 -15.16 0.45
N PRO A 282 9.24 -14.05 0.13
CA PRO A 282 7.96 -14.10 -0.56
C PRO A 282 8.13 -14.57 -2.00
N ARG A 283 7.47 -15.68 -2.35
CA ARG A 283 7.42 -16.21 -3.73
C ARG A 283 6.26 -15.63 -4.50
N ILE A 284 6.55 -15.03 -5.66
CA ILE A 284 5.60 -14.25 -6.48
C ILE A 284 5.72 -14.69 -7.94
N ASP A 285 4.62 -14.66 -8.68
CA ASP A 285 4.64 -14.82 -10.12
C ASP A 285 5.18 -13.52 -10.75
N MET A 286 6.46 -13.53 -11.13
CA MET A 286 7.13 -12.35 -11.70
C MET A 286 6.56 -11.96 -13.06
N ALA A 287 6.04 -12.91 -13.84
CA ALA A 287 5.43 -12.62 -15.14
C ALA A 287 4.09 -11.89 -14.97
N ALA A 288 3.26 -12.32 -14.01
CA ALA A 288 2.02 -11.61 -13.68
C ALA A 288 2.29 -10.21 -13.10
N LEU A 289 3.30 -10.09 -12.23
CA LEU A 289 3.71 -8.80 -11.67
C LEU A 289 4.23 -7.86 -12.76
N HIS A 290 5.09 -8.35 -13.66
CA HIS A 290 5.61 -7.57 -14.78
C HIS A 290 4.49 -7.06 -15.68
N ARG A 291 3.51 -7.91 -16.02
CA ARG A 291 2.34 -7.52 -16.80
C ARG A 291 1.52 -6.40 -16.12
N ALA A 292 1.31 -6.51 -14.81
CA ALA A 292 0.60 -5.49 -14.04
C ALA A 292 1.36 -4.15 -14.00
N LEU A 293 2.68 -4.20 -13.83
CA LEU A 293 3.54 -3.02 -13.83
C LEU A 293 3.57 -2.36 -15.21
N CYS A 294 3.66 -3.11 -16.31
CA CYS A 294 3.54 -2.55 -17.67
C CYS A 294 2.21 -1.85 -17.87
N ALA A 295 1.10 -2.47 -17.46
CA ALA A 295 -0.24 -1.88 -17.59
C ALA A 295 -0.44 -0.62 -16.74
N THR A 296 0.34 -0.44 -15.66
CA THR A 296 0.20 0.67 -14.70
C THR A 296 1.38 1.64 -14.66
N ALA A 297 2.40 1.48 -15.51
CA ALA A 297 3.61 2.30 -15.47
C ALA A 297 3.34 3.80 -15.76
N GLY A 298 2.14 4.15 -16.23
CA GLY A 298 1.68 5.54 -16.34
C GLY A 298 1.12 6.15 -15.05
N CYS A 299 1.02 5.40 -13.95
CA CYS A 299 0.57 5.90 -12.65
C CYS A 299 1.78 6.21 -11.75
N GLU A 300 1.74 7.34 -11.02
CA GLU A 300 2.87 7.81 -10.19
C GLU A 300 3.35 6.73 -9.20
N HIS A 301 2.44 6.19 -8.40
CA HIS A 301 2.75 5.19 -7.38
C HIS A 301 3.29 3.88 -7.97
N CYS A 302 2.73 3.41 -9.09
CA CYS A 302 3.21 2.19 -9.75
C CYS A 302 4.58 2.40 -10.39
N THR A 303 4.87 3.61 -10.88
CA THR A 303 6.21 3.99 -11.38
C THR A 303 7.24 3.95 -10.24
N LEU A 304 6.87 4.42 -9.04
CA LEU A 304 7.73 4.34 -7.86
C LEU A 304 7.99 2.89 -7.44
N LEU A 305 6.97 2.03 -7.45
CA LEU A 305 7.14 0.60 -7.18
C LEU A 305 8.04 -0.07 -8.21
N LEU A 306 7.83 0.23 -9.50
CA LEU A 306 8.67 -0.24 -10.60
C LEU A 306 10.13 0.17 -10.40
N TYR A 307 10.38 1.43 -10.02
CA TYR A 307 11.71 1.93 -9.68
C TYR A 307 12.35 1.11 -8.56
N LEU A 308 11.64 0.90 -7.43
CA LEU A 308 12.17 0.14 -6.30
C LEU A 308 12.52 -1.30 -6.68
N LEU A 309 11.66 -1.95 -7.46
CA LEU A 309 11.88 -3.33 -7.92
C LEU A 309 13.05 -3.42 -8.92
N LEU A 310 13.11 -2.53 -9.92
CA LEU A 310 14.22 -2.51 -10.88
C LEU A 310 15.55 -2.18 -10.20
N HIS A 311 15.58 -1.22 -9.28
CA HIS A 311 16.82 -0.81 -8.64
C HIS A 311 17.34 -1.90 -7.69
N SER A 312 16.47 -2.49 -6.86
CA SER A 312 16.91 -3.26 -5.69
C SER A 312 16.44 -4.71 -5.64
N CYS A 313 15.43 -5.15 -6.41
CA CYS A 313 15.00 -6.54 -6.42
C CYS A 313 15.74 -7.34 -7.51
N ALA A 314 16.59 -8.30 -7.10
CA ALA A 314 17.40 -9.09 -8.03
C ALA A 314 16.55 -10.01 -8.92
N ALA A 315 15.49 -10.62 -8.37
CA ALA A 315 14.60 -11.51 -9.12
C ALA A 315 13.85 -10.74 -10.23
N TYR A 316 13.32 -9.56 -9.92
CA TYR A 316 12.64 -8.73 -10.91
C TYR A 316 13.59 -8.23 -12.01
N LYS A 317 14.81 -7.80 -11.66
CA LYS A 317 15.85 -7.44 -12.65
C LYS A 317 16.13 -8.59 -13.62
N ARG A 318 16.35 -9.80 -13.09
CA ARG A 318 16.59 -10.99 -13.91
C ARG A 318 15.40 -11.31 -14.81
N HIS A 319 14.18 -11.14 -14.30
CA HIS A 319 12.97 -11.33 -15.10
C HIS A 319 12.92 -10.34 -16.28
N VAL A 320 13.06 -9.04 -16.00
CA VAL A 320 13.01 -7.98 -17.04
C VAL A 320 14.09 -8.17 -18.11
N ALA A 321 15.32 -8.56 -17.73
CA ALA A 321 16.40 -8.84 -18.67
C ALA A 321 16.06 -9.94 -19.70
N ASN A 322 15.16 -10.86 -19.35
CA ASN A 322 14.76 -11.98 -20.20
C ASN A 322 13.44 -11.76 -20.97
N VAL A 323 12.73 -10.65 -20.74
CA VAL A 323 11.45 -10.36 -21.40
C VAL A 323 11.66 -9.72 -22.77
N ALA A 324 11.01 -10.25 -23.80
CA ALA A 324 11.11 -9.75 -25.17
C ALA A 324 10.21 -8.52 -25.48
N GLN A 325 9.10 -8.34 -24.75
CA GLN A 325 8.08 -7.31 -25.00
C GLN A 325 8.29 -6.05 -24.15
N LEU A 326 9.47 -5.44 -24.28
CA LEU A 326 9.86 -4.24 -23.51
C LEU A 326 9.09 -2.99 -23.93
N ASP A 327 8.49 -2.99 -25.11
CA ASP A 327 7.61 -1.92 -25.60
C ASP A 327 6.42 -1.68 -24.68
N LEU A 328 5.85 -2.74 -24.10
CA LEU A 328 4.73 -2.63 -23.15
C LEU A 328 5.12 -1.89 -21.87
N LEU A 329 6.40 -1.88 -21.49
CA LEU A 329 6.91 -1.15 -20.33
C LEU A 329 7.37 0.27 -20.70
N ILE A 330 8.16 0.38 -21.77
CA ILE A 330 8.81 1.64 -22.14
C ILE A 330 7.83 2.61 -22.76
N VAL A 331 6.89 2.15 -23.60
CA VAL A 331 5.94 3.06 -24.26
C VAL A 331 5.14 3.86 -23.23
N PRO A 332 4.49 3.26 -22.21
CA PRO A 332 3.81 4.02 -21.16
C PRO A 332 4.70 5.05 -20.45
N ILE A 333 5.97 4.74 -20.17
CA ILE A 333 6.91 5.68 -19.56
C ILE A 333 7.22 6.83 -20.51
N LEU A 334 7.46 6.55 -21.79
CA LEU A 334 7.73 7.58 -22.80
C LEU A 334 6.58 8.54 -22.95
N GLN A 335 5.34 8.05 -23.02
CA GLN A 335 4.24 8.98 -23.18
C GLN A 335 3.98 9.81 -21.87
N VAL A 336 4.48 9.40 -20.68
CA VAL A 336 4.51 10.25 -19.46
C VAL A 336 5.46 11.42 -19.68
N LEU A 337 6.65 11.15 -20.21
CA LEU A 337 7.63 12.17 -20.56
C LEU A 337 7.14 13.08 -21.71
N TYR A 338 6.38 12.53 -22.66
CA TYR A 338 5.80 13.31 -23.76
C TYR A 338 4.76 14.33 -23.26
N ASN A 339 3.93 13.91 -22.29
CA ASN A 339 2.94 14.74 -21.60
C ASN A 339 3.51 15.40 -20.33
N ALA A 340 4.83 15.66 -20.29
CA ALA A 340 5.49 16.37 -19.20
C ALA A 340 4.75 17.63 -18.66
N PRO A 341 4.14 18.51 -19.48
CA PRO A 341 3.43 19.68 -18.93
C PRO A 341 2.23 19.34 -18.03
N ASP A 342 1.59 18.18 -18.21
CA ASP A 342 0.39 17.79 -17.47
C ASP A 342 0.70 16.87 -16.28
N ASN A 343 1.97 16.44 -16.14
CA ASN A 343 2.43 15.54 -15.11
C ASN A 343 3.24 16.29 -14.04
N SER A 344 3.29 15.70 -12.84
CA SER A 344 4.10 16.23 -11.75
C SER A 344 5.60 16.09 -12.03
N ASN A 345 6.41 17.00 -11.49
CA ASN A 345 7.87 16.95 -11.66
C ASN A 345 8.46 15.65 -11.10
N HIS A 346 7.97 15.16 -9.94
CA HIS A 346 8.46 13.91 -9.36
C HIS A 346 8.15 12.69 -10.25
N HIS A 347 6.99 12.65 -10.92
CA HIS A 347 6.67 11.55 -11.82
C HIS A 347 7.56 11.56 -13.08
N ILE A 348 7.89 12.75 -13.59
CA ILE A 348 8.86 12.92 -14.69
C ILE A 348 10.23 12.40 -14.25
N TYR A 349 10.70 12.78 -13.05
CA TYR A 349 11.98 12.32 -12.53
C TYR A 349 12.05 10.80 -12.37
N MET A 350 11.03 10.20 -11.74
CA MET A 350 10.98 8.75 -11.57
C MET A 350 10.96 8.04 -12.93
N SER A 351 10.24 8.57 -13.91
CA SER A 351 10.20 8.03 -15.27
C SER A 351 11.55 8.09 -15.98
N LEU A 352 12.29 9.19 -15.84
CA LEU A 352 13.65 9.34 -16.39
C LEU A 352 14.64 8.39 -15.71
N ILE A 353 14.56 8.23 -14.38
CA ILE A 353 15.42 7.30 -13.63
C ILE A 353 15.15 5.86 -14.04
N VAL A 354 13.88 5.46 -14.17
CA VAL A 354 13.51 4.13 -14.66
C VAL A 354 14.04 3.91 -16.07
N LEU A 355 13.89 4.90 -16.96
CA LEU A 355 14.42 4.82 -18.32
C LEU A 355 15.94 4.66 -18.31
N LEU A 356 16.64 5.42 -17.46
CA LEU A 356 18.09 5.34 -17.31
C LEU A 356 18.54 3.94 -16.86
N ILE A 357 17.90 3.37 -15.85
CA ILE A 357 18.18 2.00 -15.36
C ILE A 357 17.97 0.98 -16.47
N LEU A 358 16.89 1.10 -17.26
CA LEU A 358 16.62 0.19 -18.37
C LEU A 358 17.64 0.35 -19.52
N THR A 359 18.20 1.55 -19.71
CA THR A 359 19.23 1.83 -20.71
C THR A 359 20.65 1.60 -20.21
N GLU A 360 20.86 1.07 -19.00
CA GLU A 360 22.20 0.69 -18.54
C GLU A 360 22.58 -0.72 -19.05
N ASP A 361 21.59 -1.56 -19.37
CA ASP A 361 21.79 -2.91 -19.86
C ASP A 361 21.92 -2.95 -21.40
N ASP A 362 23.12 -3.23 -21.88
CA ASP A 362 23.46 -3.34 -23.31
C ASP A 362 22.57 -4.33 -24.08
N ALA A 363 22.13 -5.42 -23.44
CA ALA A 363 21.28 -6.43 -24.08
C ALA A 363 19.85 -5.90 -24.25
N LEU A 364 19.32 -5.23 -23.21
CA LEU A 364 18.00 -4.60 -23.26
C LEU A 364 17.95 -3.50 -24.33
N ILE A 365 18.96 -2.62 -24.38
CA ILE A 365 19.03 -1.55 -25.39
C ILE A 365 19.03 -2.10 -26.81
N LYS A 366 19.82 -3.16 -27.07
CA LYS A 366 19.83 -3.80 -28.40
C LYS A 366 18.45 -4.33 -28.77
N ASN A 367 17.76 -4.99 -27.83
CA ASN A 367 16.39 -5.48 -28.05
C ASN A 367 15.43 -4.32 -28.32
N VAL A 368 15.55 -3.21 -27.59
CA VAL A 368 14.74 -2.00 -27.78
C VAL A 368 14.88 -1.41 -29.19
N HIS A 369 16.08 -1.42 -29.78
CA HIS A 369 16.26 -0.94 -31.16
C HIS A 369 15.67 -1.89 -32.22
N LEU A 370 15.50 -3.17 -31.91
CA LEU A 370 14.91 -4.16 -32.82
C LEU A 370 13.38 -4.09 -32.85
N ILE A 371 12.73 -3.58 -31.80
CA ILE A 371 11.27 -3.47 -31.73
C ILE A 371 10.81 -2.31 -32.61
N MET A 372 10.01 -2.63 -33.63
CA MET A 372 9.40 -1.65 -34.55
C MET A 372 7.96 -1.35 -34.12
N LEU A 373 7.69 -0.08 -33.83
CA LEU A 373 6.37 0.42 -33.52
C LEU A 373 5.70 0.96 -34.79
N LYS A 374 4.43 0.62 -34.99
CA LYS A 374 3.62 1.09 -36.12
C LYS A 374 2.46 1.94 -35.61
N ASN A 375 2.10 2.98 -36.38
CA ASN A 375 0.91 3.81 -36.13
C ASN A 375 0.82 4.40 -34.71
N LEU A 376 1.78 5.26 -34.35
CA LEU A 376 1.77 5.98 -33.07
C LEU A 376 0.66 7.05 -33.05
N THR A 377 -0.45 6.75 -32.39
CA THR A 377 -1.64 7.63 -32.33
C THR A 377 -1.47 8.85 -31.42
N TRP A 378 -0.58 8.78 -30.44
CA TRP A 378 -0.38 9.81 -29.41
C TRP A 378 0.74 10.82 -29.75
N TYR A 379 1.61 10.50 -30.70
CA TYR A 379 2.70 11.39 -31.11
C TYR A 379 2.20 12.35 -32.22
N THR A 380 1.98 13.61 -31.86
CA THR A 380 1.28 14.56 -32.75
C THR A 380 2.19 15.48 -33.57
N GLU A 381 3.50 15.51 -33.30
CA GLU A 381 4.43 16.45 -33.96
C GLU A 381 4.75 16.07 -35.41
N ARG A 382 4.83 14.76 -35.69
CA ARG A 382 5.11 14.24 -37.04
C ARG A 382 4.42 12.91 -37.23
N ALA A 383 3.77 12.73 -38.38
CA ALA A 383 3.25 11.41 -38.76
C ALA A 383 4.42 10.48 -39.05
N ILE A 384 4.69 9.56 -38.12
CA ILE A 384 5.73 8.54 -38.24
C ILE A 384 5.02 7.20 -38.44
N SER A 385 5.14 6.62 -39.64
CA SER A 385 4.47 5.36 -39.99
C SER A 385 5.09 4.18 -39.25
N GLU A 386 6.42 4.12 -39.20
CA GLU A 386 7.19 3.11 -38.49
C GLU A 386 8.44 3.73 -37.86
N ILE A 387 8.73 3.36 -36.61
CA ILE A 387 9.94 3.77 -35.90
C ILE A 387 10.37 2.69 -34.92
N SER A 388 11.68 2.51 -34.76
CA SER A 388 12.21 1.70 -33.66
C SER A 388 11.83 2.30 -32.31
N LEU A 389 11.54 1.49 -31.30
CA LEU A 389 11.29 1.96 -29.94
C LEU A 389 12.46 2.81 -29.40
N GLY A 390 13.71 2.41 -29.65
CA GLY A 390 14.89 3.21 -29.26
C GLY A 390 14.94 4.60 -29.94
N GLY A 391 14.57 4.69 -31.21
CA GLY A 391 14.44 5.98 -31.90
C GLY A 391 13.35 6.87 -31.30
N LEU A 392 12.22 6.28 -30.91
CA LEU A 392 11.16 7.01 -30.21
C LEU A 392 11.61 7.48 -28.82
N MET A 393 12.37 6.67 -28.08
CA MET A 393 12.94 7.06 -26.80
C MET A 393 13.78 8.33 -26.91
N VAL A 394 14.71 8.37 -27.88
CA VAL A 394 15.58 9.54 -28.11
C VAL A 394 14.75 10.79 -28.44
N LEU A 395 13.75 10.68 -29.32
CA LEU A 395 12.88 11.81 -29.68
C LEU A 395 12.13 12.38 -28.47
N VAL A 396 11.53 11.50 -27.67
CA VAL A 396 10.76 11.90 -26.49
C VAL A 396 11.66 12.49 -25.41
N VAL A 397 12.83 11.90 -25.15
CA VAL A 397 13.81 12.43 -24.19
C VAL A 397 14.33 13.80 -24.63
N LEU A 398 14.69 13.97 -25.91
CA LEU A 398 15.10 15.27 -26.45
C LEU A 398 14.00 16.32 -26.30
N ARG A 399 12.73 15.97 -26.57
CA ARG A 399 11.58 16.85 -26.35
C ARG A 399 11.42 17.22 -24.87
N ALA A 400 11.53 16.25 -23.96
CA ALA A 400 11.44 16.49 -22.52
C ALA A 400 12.57 17.39 -22.02
N LEU A 401 13.80 17.20 -22.51
CA LEU A 401 14.96 18.05 -22.21
C LEU A 401 14.78 19.47 -22.75
N HIS A 402 14.34 19.60 -24.00
CA HIS A 402 14.06 20.90 -24.60
C HIS A 402 12.96 21.65 -23.85
N TYR A 403 11.89 20.94 -23.45
CA TYR A 403 10.85 21.50 -22.59
C TYR A 403 11.40 22.00 -21.25
N ASN A 404 12.25 21.21 -20.60
CA ASN A 404 12.90 21.63 -19.36
C ASN A 404 13.80 22.86 -19.57
N MET A 405 14.65 22.88 -20.59
CA MET A 405 15.54 24.02 -20.87
C MET A 405 14.77 25.32 -21.16
N VAL A 406 13.67 25.24 -21.91
CA VAL A 406 12.95 26.42 -22.37
C VAL A 406 11.94 26.94 -21.33
N ARG A 407 11.22 26.05 -20.64
CA ARG A 407 10.12 26.44 -19.75
C ARG A 407 10.41 26.27 -18.26
N VAL A 408 10.80 25.06 -17.84
CA VAL A 408 10.87 24.73 -16.40
C VAL A 408 12.17 25.26 -15.78
N ARG A 409 13.27 25.22 -16.53
CA ARG A 409 14.64 25.56 -16.12
C ARG A 409 15.06 24.82 -14.85
N ASP A 410 14.65 23.57 -14.70
CA ASP A 410 15.05 22.77 -13.54
C ASP A 410 16.52 22.38 -13.66
N LYS A 411 17.30 22.83 -12.66
CA LYS A 411 18.73 22.60 -12.56
C LYS A 411 19.06 21.12 -12.33
N TYR A 412 18.20 20.37 -11.64
CA TYR A 412 18.44 18.94 -11.39
C TYR A 412 18.34 18.12 -12.67
N LEU A 413 17.31 18.35 -13.47
CA LEU A 413 17.13 17.66 -14.75
C LEU A 413 18.21 18.07 -15.76
N HIS A 414 18.62 19.35 -15.75
CA HIS A 414 19.71 19.83 -16.60
C HIS A 414 21.06 19.20 -16.26
N THR A 415 21.34 18.89 -14.99
CA THR A 415 22.65 18.30 -14.59
C THR A 415 22.67 16.77 -14.72
N ASN A 416 21.54 16.08 -14.57
CA ASN A 416 21.50 14.61 -14.56
C ASN A 416 21.15 13.97 -15.92
N CYS A 417 20.55 14.72 -16.84
CA CYS A 417 20.07 14.19 -18.13
C CYS A 417 20.76 14.80 -19.36
N LEU A 418 21.61 15.80 -19.17
CA LEU A 418 22.39 16.53 -20.18
C LEU A 418 23.86 16.46 -19.77
#